data_AF-A0AAU6H777-F1
#
_entry.id   AF-A0AAU6H777-F1
#
_cell.length_a   1.000
_cell.length_b   1.000
_cell.length_c   1.000
_cell.angle_alpha   90.00
_cell.angle_beta   90.00
_cell.angle_gamma   90.00
#
_symmetry.space_group_name_H-M   'P 1'
#
loop_
_entity.id
_entity.type
_entity.pdbx_description
1 polymer ?
#
loop_
_entity_poly.entity_id
_entity_poly.type
_entity_poly.pdbx_seq_one_letter_code
_entity_poly.pdbx_strand_id
1 'polypeptide(L)'
;MTDARTGSAPADLALPPYVVGIRNEVERGCSQLLRRLLHSRSGLVATIHSESVRVVTQYTKRGRPAPAALARYGRMVAEWHTAAGVQRTRAQELVDEGNQLLACYWDAAWQRGRRRTAADTEPRMDELRPAGWLPGTMALDPAWHRIDDWLDSDSWYAERGRDEAGPPVVQALAILRTQQPGAAAGRRA
;
A
#
# COMPACT_ATOMS: atom_id res chain seq x y z
N MET A 1 -27.98 -5.30 16.33
CA MET A 1 -28.49 -4.04 15.72
C MET A 1 -28.08 -2.79 16.51
N THR A 2 -27.70 -2.89 17.79
CA THR A 2 -27.21 -1.76 18.60
C THR A 2 -25.93 -1.14 18.02
N ASP A 3 -25.01 -1.95 17.49
CA ASP A 3 -23.75 -1.47 16.88
C ASP A 3 -23.94 -0.73 15.55
N ALA A 4 -25.01 -1.04 14.80
CA ALA A 4 -25.28 -0.32 13.55
C ALA A 4 -25.60 1.15 13.83
N ARG A 5 -26.25 1.46 14.96
CA ARG A 5 -26.57 2.83 15.38
C ARG A 5 -25.34 3.63 15.83
N THR A 6 -24.26 2.98 16.24
CA THR A 6 -22.99 3.63 16.57
C THR A 6 -22.11 3.86 15.34
N GLY A 7 -22.60 3.55 14.13
CA GLY A 7 -21.89 3.77 12.87
C GLY A 7 -20.82 2.73 12.56
N SER A 8 -20.74 1.64 13.33
CA SER A 8 -19.75 0.58 13.11
C SER A 8 -20.42 -0.73 12.70
N ALA A 9 -19.89 -1.38 11.66
CA ALA A 9 -20.33 -2.70 11.27
C ALA A 9 -19.73 -3.75 12.23
N PRO A 10 -20.53 -4.70 12.76
CA PRO A 10 -19.99 -5.83 13.51
C PRO A 10 -18.97 -6.60 12.66
N ALA A 11 -17.82 -6.96 13.24
CA ALA A 11 -16.73 -7.63 12.54
C ALA A 11 -17.08 -9.07 12.10
N ASP A 12 -18.10 -9.68 12.71
CA ASP A 12 -18.59 -11.04 12.51
C ASP A 12 -19.78 -11.13 11.53
N LEU A 13 -20.19 -10.01 10.92
CA LEU A 13 -21.27 -10.00 9.95
C LEU A 13 -20.90 -10.82 8.71
N ALA A 14 -21.60 -11.93 8.47
CA ALA A 14 -21.47 -12.69 7.23
C ALA A 14 -21.77 -11.79 6.02
N LEU A 15 -20.75 -11.54 5.19
CA LEU A 15 -20.86 -10.63 4.07
C LEU A 15 -21.66 -11.27 2.93
N PRO A 16 -22.59 -10.53 2.30
CA PRO A 16 -23.30 -11.02 1.13
C PRO A 16 -22.33 -11.38 -0.02
N PRO A 17 -22.66 -12.39 -0.87
CA PRO A 17 -21.79 -12.81 -1.97
C PRO A 17 -21.37 -11.66 -2.90
N TYR A 18 -22.25 -10.68 -3.12
CA TYR A 18 -21.94 -9.48 -3.92
C TYR A 18 -20.81 -8.63 -3.30
N VAL A 19 -20.85 -8.42 -1.98
CA VAL A 19 -19.80 -7.69 -1.24
C VAL A 19 -18.47 -8.44 -1.31
N VAL A 20 -18.50 -9.76 -1.16
CA VAL A 20 -17.32 -10.62 -1.32
C VAL A 20 -16.78 -10.54 -2.76
N GLY A 21 -17.66 -10.49 -3.77
CA GLY A 21 -17.30 -10.33 -5.17
C GLY A 21 -16.51 -9.06 -5.44
N ILE A 22 -17.01 -7.91 -4.96
CA ILE A 22 -16.32 -6.61 -5.08
C ILE A 22 -14.94 -6.68 -4.43
N ARG A 23 -14.85 -7.22 -3.21
CA ARG A 23 -13.57 -7.34 -2.49
C ARG A 23 -12.54 -8.14 -3.27
N ASN A 24 -12.93 -9.31 -3.76
CA ASN A 24 -12.05 -10.17 -4.55
C ASN A 24 -11.63 -9.52 -5.87
N GLU A 25 -12.48 -8.70 -6.49
CA GLU A 25 -12.15 -7.96 -7.70
C GLU A 25 -11.10 -6.87 -7.43
N VAL A 26 -11.29 -6.06 -6.39
CA VAL A 26 -10.34 -5.02 -5.97
C VAL A 26 -8.99 -5.66 -5.59
N GLU A 27 -8.99 -6.72 -4.78
CA GLU A 27 -7.78 -7.43 -4.37
C GLU A 27 -6.99 -8.00 -5.57
N ARG A 28 -7.70 -8.59 -6.54
CA ARG A 28 -7.11 -9.07 -7.79
C ARG A 28 -6.56 -7.92 -8.64
N GLY A 29 -7.29 -6.81 -8.76
CA GLY A 29 -6.86 -5.62 -9.49
C GLY A 29 -5.57 -5.04 -8.91
N CYS A 30 -5.52 -4.84 -7.60
CA CYS A 30 -4.31 -4.41 -6.88
C CYS A 30 -3.14 -5.38 -7.11
N SER A 31 -3.37 -6.68 -6.98
CA SER A 31 -2.34 -7.69 -7.22
C SER A 31 -1.80 -7.66 -8.66
N GLN A 32 -2.66 -7.43 -9.65
CA GLN A 32 -2.27 -7.30 -11.06
C GLN A 32 -1.43 -6.04 -11.31
N LEU A 33 -1.78 -4.90 -10.71
CA LEU A 33 -0.99 -3.67 -10.79
C LEU A 33 0.42 -3.88 -10.24
N LEU A 34 0.55 -4.54 -9.08
CA LEU A 34 1.83 -4.86 -8.48
C LEU A 34 2.66 -5.79 -9.39
N ARG A 35 2.06 -6.88 -9.87
CA ARG A 35 2.75 -7.82 -10.79
C ARG A 35 3.24 -7.11 -12.05
N ARG A 36 2.41 -6.23 -12.63
CA ARG A 36 2.78 -5.46 -13.82
C ARG A 36 3.92 -4.49 -13.54
N LEU A 37 3.93 -3.82 -12.38
CA LEU A 37 5.03 -2.96 -11.96
C LEU A 37 6.34 -3.75 -11.87
N LEU A 38 6.33 -4.85 -11.11
CA LEU A 38 7.52 -5.69 -10.90
C LEU A 38 8.04 -6.28 -12.20
N HIS A 39 7.15 -6.75 -13.07
CA HIS A 39 7.52 -7.28 -14.37
C HIS A 39 8.15 -6.19 -15.27
N SER A 40 7.47 -5.05 -15.44
CA SER A 40 7.92 -3.96 -16.31
C SER A 40 9.18 -3.25 -15.82
N ARG A 41 9.47 -3.30 -14.52
CA ARG A 41 10.63 -2.64 -13.89
C ARG A 41 11.70 -3.61 -13.38
N SER A 42 11.59 -4.90 -13.68
CA SER A 42 12.56 -5.93 -13.29
C SER A 42 14.01 -5.57 -13.64
N GLY A 43 14.27 -5.02 -14.83
CA GLY A 43 15.60 -4.57 -15.24
C GLY A 43 16.12 -3.36 -14.42
N LEU A 44 15.23 -2.43 -14.05
CA LEU A 44 15.59 -1.30 -13.16
C LEU A 44 15.93 -1.82 -11.76
N VAL A 45 15.13 -2.74 -11.22
CA VAL A 45 15.38 -3.38 -9.93
C VAL A 45 16.75 -4.07 -9.93
N ALA A 46 17.05 -4.91 -10.93
CA ALA A 46 18.36 -5.56 -11.06
C ALA A 46 19.52 -4.55 -11.11
N THR A 47 19.32 -3.43 -11.83
CA THR A 47 20.32 -2.35 -11.89
C THR A 47 20.53 -1.70 -10.52
N ILE A 48 19.45 -1.40 -9.79
CA ILE A 48 19.50 -0.86 -8.43
C ILE A 48 20.25 -1.81 -7.49
N HIS A 49 20.03 -3.12 -7.56
CA HIS A 49 20.79 -4.09 -6.77
C HIS A 49 22.30 -4.03 -7.06
N SER A 50 22.68 -4.08 -8.35
CA SER A 50 24.10 -4.06 -8.75
C SER A 50 24.81 -2.76 -8.32
N GLU A 51 24.14 -1.62 -8.45
CA GLU A 51 24.70 -0.33 -8.06
C GLU A 51 24.68 -0.13 -6.54
N SER A 52 23.76 -0.77 -5.80
CA SER A 52 23.79 -0.80 -4.34
C SER A 52 25.06 -1.46 -3.81
N VAL A 53 25.44 -2.62 -4.35
CA VAL A 53 26.71 -3.31 -4.01
C VAL A 53 27.91 -2.41 -4.29
N ARG A 54 27.89 -1.69 -5.42
CA ARG A 54 28.94 -0.75 -5.80
C ARG A 54 29.05 0.41 -4.82
N VAL A 55 27.94 1.04 -4.46
CA VAL A 55 27.89 2.17 -3.50
C VAL A 55 28.39 1.74 -2.14
N VAL A 56 27.87 0.64 -1.59
CA VAL A 56 28.30 0.08 -0.29
C VAL A 56 29.80 -0.23 -0.30
N THR A 57 30.31 -0.82 -1.38
CA THR A 57 31.74 -1.12 -1.50
C THR A 57 32.60 0.16 -1.49
N GLN A 58 32.17 1.23 -2.17
CA GLN A 58 32.94 2.49 -2.21
C GLN A 58 32.92 3.23 -0.87
N TYR A 59 31.74 3.34 -0.26
CA TYR A 59 31.55 4.12 0.96
C TYR A 59 31.98 3.38 2.21
N THR A 60 31.65 2.09 2.33
CA THR A 60 31.92 1.30 3.55
C THR A 60 33.28 0.60 3.48
N LYS A 61 33.60 -0.11 2.38
CA LYS A 61 34.84 -0.90 2.30
C LYS A 61 36.06 -0.07 1.93
N ARG A 62 35.90 0.89 1.02
CA ARG A 62 37.02 1.71 0.51
C ARG A 62 37.15 3.07 1.20
N GLY A 63 36.14 3.52 1.93
CA GLY A 63 36.12 4.82 2.60
C GLY A 63 36.27 6.00 1.63
N ARG A 64 35.94 5.83 0.35
CA ARG A 64 36.11 6.85 -0.69
C ARG A 64 34.74 7.33 -1.16
N PRO A 65 34.30 8.54 -0.77
CA PRO A 65 33.02 9.06 -1.21
C PRO A 65 33.03 9.23 -2.74
N ALA A 66 31.98 8.71 -3.38
CA ALA A 66 31.81 8.76 -4.83
C ALA A 66 30.50 9.50 -5.16
N PRO A 67 30.47 10.85 -5.05
CA PRO A 67 29.24 11.63 -5.11
C PRO A 67 28.50 11.47 -6.45
N ALA A 68 29.23 11.33 -7.56
CA ALA A 68 28.62 11.09 -8.87
C ALA A 68 27.93 9.72 -8.97
N ALA A 69 28.50 8.68 -8.35
CA ALA A 69 27.90 7.35 -8.29
C ALA A 69 26.65 7.35 -7.39
N LEU A 70 26.72 8.04 -6.25
CA LEU A 70 25.59 8.18 -5.35
C LEU A 70 24.45 8.99 -5.97
N ALA A 71 24.75 10.05 -6.72
CA ALA A 71 23.75 10.83 -7.46
C ALA A 71 23.06 9.99 -8.55
N ARG A 72 23.81 9.16 -9.28
CA ARG A 72 23.21 8.22 -10.25
C ARG A 72 22.32 7.19 -9.56
N TYR A 73 22.79 6.62 -8.44
CA TYR A 73 21.99 5.71 -7.62
C TYR A 73 20.68 6.36 -7.15
N GLY A 74 20.77 7.59 -6.62
CA GLY A 74 19.59 8.36 -6.21
C GLY A 74 18.59 8.61 -7.32
N ARG A 75 19.04 8.85 -8.57
CA ARG A 75 18.13 8.97 -9.72
C ARG A 75 17.38 7.67 -10.02
N MET A 76 18.06 6.52 -9.97
CA MET A 76 17.41 5.22 -10.20
C MET A 76 16.38 4.89 -9.13
N VAL A 77 16.70 5.18 -7.86
CA VAL A 77 15.76 5.02 -6.73
C VAL A 77 14.55 5.96 -6.89
N ALA A 78 14.77 7.22 -7.28
CA ALA A 78 13.68 8.17 -7.52
C ALA A 78 12.78 7.75 -8.70
N GLU A 79 13.36 7.18 -9.77
CA GLU A 79 12.60 6.61 -10.88
C GLU A 79 11.71 5.46 -10.40
N TRP A 80 12.26 4.56 -9.59
CA TRP A 80 11.50 3.47 -8.97
C TRP A 80 10.34 3.99 -8.11
N HIS A 81 10.60 4.94 -7.20
CA HIS A 81 9.56 5.54 -6.34
C HIS A 81 8.46 6.22 -7.14
N THR A 82 8.82 6.92 -8.22
CA THR A 82 7.84 7.57 -9.09
C THR A 82 6.95 6.53 -9.77
N ALA A 83 7.54 5.46 -10.33
CA ALA A 83 6.78 4.40 -10.98
C ALA A 83 5.84 3.67 -9.99
N ALA A 84 6.34 3.36 -8.80
CA ALA A 84 5.55 2.72 -7.76
C ALA A 84 4.46 3.64 -7.20
N GLY A 85 4.74 4.94 -7.04
CA GLY A 85 3.76 5.95 -6.64
C GLY A 85 2.56 6.02 -7.59
N VAL A 86 2.80 6.00 -8.90
CA VAL A 86 1.72 5.95 -9.91
C VAL A 86 0.85 4.70 -9.75
N GLN A 87 1.45 3.52 -9.55
CA GLN A 87 0.67 2.30 -9.38
C GLN A 87 -0.08 2.26 -8.04
N ARG A 88 0.51 2.85 -6.98
CA ARG A 88 -0.16 3.02 -5.69
C ARG A 88 -1.40 3.90 -5.81
N THR A 89 -1.32 5.03 -6.52
CA THR A 89 -2.50 5.89 -6.75
C THR A 89 -3.60 5.11 -7.46
N ARG A 90 -3.27 4.34 -8.50
CA ARG A 90 -4.24 3.50 -9.20
C ARG A 90 -4.84 2.41 -8.30
N ALA A 91 -4.03 1.81 -7.43
CA ALA A 91 -4.53 0.84 -6.46
C ALA A 91 -5.47 1.49 -5.43
N GLN A 92 -5.17 2.71 -4.99
CA GLN A 92 -6.07 3.48 -4.13
C GLN A 92 -7.40 3.80 -4.84
N GLU A 93 -7.35 4.21 -6.11
CA GLU A 93 -8.55 4.47 -6.91
C GLU A 93 -9.47 3.23 -6.99
N LEU A 94 -8.90 2.03 -7.19
CA LEU A 94 -9.68 0.78 -7.19
C LEU A 94 -10.35 0.50 -5.83
N VAL A 95 -9.65 0.79 -4.73
CA VAL A 95 -10.20 0.64 -3.37
C VAL A 95 -11.34 1.63 -3.14
N ASP A 96 -11.15 2.88 -3.58
CA ASP A 96 -12.15 3.94 -3.42
C ASP A 96 -13.40 3.65 -4.25
N GLU A 97 -13.24 3.20 -5.51
CA GLU A 97 -14.34 2.76 -6.38
C GLU A 97 -15.10 1.58 -5.76
N GLY A 98 -14.38 0.57 -5.27
CA GLY A 98 -14.98 -0.56 -4.57
C GLY A 98 -15.77 -0.14 -3.34
N ASN A 99 -15.22 0.75 -2.51
CA ASN A 99 -15.91 1.28 -1.34
C ASN A 99 -17.14 2.12 -1.70
N GLN A 100 -17.12 2.84 -2.83
CA GLN A 100 -18.29 3.55 -3.34
C GLN A 100 -19.39 2.58 -3.78
N LEU A 101 -19.05 1.49 -4.48
CA LEU A 101 -20.02 0.44 -4.84
C LEU A 101 -20.64 -0.22 -3.60
N LEU A 102 -19.83 -0.48 -2.57
CA LEU A 102 -20.33 -0.97 -1.29
C LEU A 102 -21.28 0.02 -0.62
N ALA A 103 -20.97 1.32 -0.65
CA ALA A 103 -21.83 2.35 -0.08
C ALA A 103 -23.19 2.36 -0.77
N CYS A 104 -23.20 2.38 -2.11
CA CYS A 104 -24.42 2.30 -2.91
C CYS A 104 -25.24 1.03 -2.62
N TYR A 105 -24.58 -0.13 -2.51
CA TYR A 105 -25.23 -1.39 -2.18
C TYR A 105 -25.91 -1.34 -0.80
N TRP A 106 -25.18 -0.88 0.22
CA TRP A 106 -25.70 -0.82 1.58
C TRP A 106 -26.79 0.24 1.76
N ASP A 107 -26.71 1.37 1.05
CA ASP A 107 -27.77 2.38 1.02
C ASP A 107 -29.06 1.80 0.42
N ALA A 108 -28.97 1.06 -0.69
CA ALA A 108 -30.11 0.39 -1.30
C ALA A 108 -30.70 -0.71 -0.39
N ALA A 109 -29.84 -1.48 0.28
CA ALA A 109 -30.25 -2.49 1.24
C ALA A 109 -30.99 -1.85 2.44
N TRP A 110 -30.48 -0.73 2.96
CA TRP A 110 -31.10 0.03 4.05
C TRP A 110 -32.49 0.55 3.66
N GLN A 111 -32.60 1.18 2.49
CA GLN A 111 -33.88 1.68 1.97
C GLN A 111 -34.90 0.56 1.75
N ARG A 112 -34.47 -0.62 1.29
CA ARG A 112 -35.35 -1.79 1.16
C ARG A 112 -35.81 -2.30 2.52
N GLY A 113 -34.92 -2.36 3.52
CA GLY A 113 -35.25 -2.72 4.89
C GLY A 113 -36.32 -1.79 5.47
N ARG A 114 -36.12 -0.47 5.36
CA ARG A 114 -37.11 0.54 5.80
C ARG A 114 -38.47 0.35 5.16
N ARG A 115 -38.55 0.14 3.84
CA ARG A 115 -39.83 -0.07 3.15
C ARG A 115 -40.59 -1.28 3.65
N ARG A 116 -39.90 -2.35 4.06
CA ARG A 116 -40.53 -3.53 4.67
C ARG A 116 -41.03 -3.23 6.08
N THR A 117 -40.20 -2.57 6.90
CA THR A 117 -40.57 -2.23 8.28
C THR A 117 -41.66 -1.18 8.35
N ALA A 118 -41.76 -0.24 7.41
CA ALA A 118 -42.84 0.75 7.36
C ALA A 118 -44.22 0.15 7.02
N ALA A 119 -44.27 -1.07 6.48
CA ALA A 119 -45.51 -1.80 6.28
C ALA A 119 -46.00 -2.50 7.57
N ASP A 120 -45.11 -2.69 8.54
CA ASP A 120 -45.43 -3.13 9.90
C ASP A 120 -45.52 -1.89 10.80
N THR A 121 -46.51 -1.82 11.70
CA THR A 121 -46.96 -0.59 12.39
C THR A 121 -45.93 0.10 13.34
N GLU A 122 -44.65 -0.28 13.36
CA GLU A 122 -43.61 0.39 14.18
C GLU A 122 -42.45 0.99 13.34
N PRO A 123 -42.23 2.32 13.38
CA PRO A 123 -41.09 2.93 12.70
C PRO A 123 -39.83 2.75 13.55
N ARG A 124 -39.01 1.74 13.24
CA ARG A 124 -37.84 1.39 14.08
C ARG A 124 -36.47 1.72 13.46
N MET A 125 -36.42 2.23 12.23
CA MET A 125 -35.20 2.54 11.49
C MET A 125 -35.13 4.01 11.03
N ASP A 126 -33.98 4.66 11.26
CA ASP A 126 -33.69 6.04 10.87
C ASP A 126 -33.71 6.24 9.35
N GLU A 127 -33.94 7.49 8.92
CA GLU A 127 -34.09 7.83 7.49
C GLU A 127 -32.85 7.55 6.64
N LEU A 128 -31.69 7.80 7.23
CA LEU A 128 -30.39 7.60 6.62
C LEU A 128 -29.67 6.46 7.33
N ARG A 129 -28.88 5.71 6.55
CA ARG A 129 -27.92 4.76 7.09
C ARG A 129 -26.92 5.54 7.96
N PRO A 130 -26.58 5.06 9.17
CA PRO A 130 -25.57 5.70 10.01
C PRO A 130 -24.25 5.90 9.27
N ALA A 131 -23.68 7.10 9.41
CA ALA A 131 -22.38 7.43 8.83
C ALA A 131 -21.31 6.47 9.37
N GLY A 132 -20.47 5.93 8.48
CA GLY A 132 -19.45 4.95 8.84
C GLY A 132 -19.88 3.48 8.82
N TRP A 133 -21.19 3.17 8.78
CA TRP A 133 -21.66 1.77 8.77
C TRP A 133 -21.48 1.14 7.38
N LEU A 134 -20.27 0.74 7.04
CA LEU A 134 -19.91 0.16 5.74
C LEU A 134 -19.30 -1.25 5.91
N PRO A 135 -20.13 -2.28 6.16
CA PRO A 135 -19.64 -3.64 6.27
C PRO A 135 -18.88 -4.07 5.01
N GLY A 136 -17.70 -4.65 5.22
CA GLY A 136 -16.82 -5.09 4.13
C GLY A 136 -16.00 -3.96 3.51
N THR A 137 -15.92 -2.78 4.14
CA THR A 137 -15.00 -1.70 3.72
C THR A 137 -13.59 -2.24 3.52
N MET A 138 -12.96 -1.75 2.47
CA MET A 138 -11.60 -2.14 2.11
C MET A 138 -10.64 -0.99 2.42
N ALA A 139 -9.42 -1.37 2.76
CA ALA A 139 -8.29 -0.46 2.82
C ALA A 139 -7.24 -0.94 1.83
N LEU A 140 -6.41 -0.01 1.34
CA LEU A 140 -5.26 -0.35 0.53
C LEU A 140 -4.31 -1.25 1.34
N ASP A 141 -3.79 -2.31 0.70
CA ASP A 141 -2.83 -3.22 1.34
C ASP A 141 -1.61 -2.41 1.86
N PRO A 142 -1.25 -2.54 3.15
CA PRO A 142 -0.09 -1.86 3.73
C PRO A 142 1.23 -2.09 2.98
N ALA A 143 1.37 -3.18 2.22
CA ALA A 143 2.51 -3.41 1.34
C ALA A 143 2.72 -2.27 0.32
N TRP A 144 1.66 -1.61 -0.15
CA TRP A 144 1.78 -0.44 -1.04
C TRP A 144 2.45 0.78 -0.38
N HIS A 145 2.55 0.80 0.96
CA HIS A 145 3.30 1.82 1.69
C HIS A 145 4.78 1.47 1.86
N ARG A 146 5.14 0.21 1.60
CA ARG A 146 6.47 -0.35 1.83
C ARG A 146 7.13 -0.72 0.49
N ILE A 147 7.13 0.24 -0.43
CA ILE A 147 7.62 0.09 -1.80
C ILE A 147 9.12 -0.30 -1.83
N ASP A 148 9.89 0.17 -0.85
CA ASP A 148 11.31 -0.17 -0.71
C ASP A 148 11.53 -1.66 -0.37
N ASP A 149 10.59 -2.30 0.32
CA ASP A 149 10.67 -3.73 0.68
C ASP A 149 10.64 -4.60 -0.59
N TRP A 150 10.06 -4.10 -1.69
CA TRP A 150 10.05 -4.80 -2.98
C TRP A 150 11.39 -4.72 -3.72
N LEU A 151 12.27 -3.79 -3.33
CA LEU A 151 13.67 -3.79 -3.76
C LEU A 151 14.53 -4.77 -2.95
N ASP A 152 13.98 -5.36 -1.90
CA ASP A 152 14.66 -6.38 -1.09
C ASP A 152 14.15 -7.78 -1.47
N SER A 153 14.12 -8.07 -2.78
CA SER A 153 13.60 -9.35 -3.30
C SER A 153 14.38 -10.57 -2.80
N ASP A 154 15.64 -10.38 -2.38
CA ASP A 154 16.44 -11.44 -1.77
C ASP A 154 15.95 -11.78 -0.36
N SER A 155 15.27 -10.90 0.37
CA SER A 155 14.76 -11.21 1.72
C SER A 155 13.65 -12.28 1.74
N TRP A 156 12.96 -12.49 0.61
CA TRP A 156 11.93 -13.53 0.49
C TRP A 156 12.54 -14.93 0.33
N TYR A 157 13.76 -15.04 -0.21
CA TYR A 157 14.45 -16.32 -0.47
C TYR A 157 15.74 -16.53 0.34
N ALA A 158 16.29 -15.49 0.96
CA ALA A 158 17.53 -15.55 1.73
C ALA A 158 17.25 -15.88 3.21
N GLU A 159 16.80 -17.11 3.47
CA GLU A 159 16.98 -17.74 4.79
C GLU A 159 18.42 -18.27 4.99
N ARG A 160 19.33 -18.08 4.02
CA ARG A 160 20.73 -18.51 4.14
C ARG A 160 21.69 -17.33 4.20
N GLY A 161 22.22 -17.09 5.41
CA GLY A 161 23.44 -16.32 5.65
C GLY A 161 23.23 -14.80 5.70
N ARG A 162 22.55 -14.31 6.74
CA ARG A 162 22.56 -12.87 7.03
C ARG A 162 23.93 -12.49 7.61
N ASP A 163 24.70 -11.70 6.87
CA ASP A 163 25.72 -10.83 7.45
C ASP A 163 25.05 -9.80 8.38
N GLU A 164 25.67 -9.46 9.51
CA GLU A 164 25.19 -8.46 10.48
C GLU A 164 24.91 -7.06 9.85
N ALA A 165 25.49 -6.78 8.69
CA ALA A 165 25.39 -5.50 8.00
C ALA A 165 24.05 -5.30 7.23
N GLY A 166 23.23 -6.35 7.06
CA GLY A 166 21.96 -6.28 6.31
C GLY A 166 22.13 -6.18 4.79
N PRO A 167 21.03 -6.22 4.01
CA PRO A 167 21.09 -6.26 2.54
C PRO A 167 21.78 -5.03 1.94
N PRO A 168 22.56 -5.17 0.84
CA PRO A 168 23.26 -4.05 0.21
C PRO A 168 22.33 -2.90 -0.22
N VAL A 169 21.09 -3.21 -0.63
CA VAL A 169 20.07 -2.21 -0.98
C VAL A 169 19.71 -1.36 0.23
N VAL A 170 19.44 -1.98 1.38
CA VAL A 170 19.10 -1.27 2.63
C VAL A 170 20.25 -0.35 3.06
N GLN A 171 21.49 -0.85 3.00
CA GLN A 171 22.68 -0.06 3.32
C GLN A 171 22.88 1.11 2.35
N ALA A 172 22.75 0.88 1.04
CA ALA A 172 22.89 1.92 0.02
C ALA A 172 21.81 3.01 0.14
N LEU A 173 20.56 2.63 0.44
CA LEU A 173 19.48 3.57 0.76
C LEU A 173 19.80 4.39 2.02
N ALA A 174 20.36 3.78 3.06
CA ALA A 174 20.81 4.50 4.25
C ALA A 174 21.95 5.50 3.95
N ILE A 175 22.93 5.10 3.14
CA ILE A 175 23.99 6.00 2.65
C ILE A 175 23.39 7.16 1.85
N LEU A 176 22.44 6.88 0.94
CA LEU A 176 21.77 7.92 0.18
C LEU A 176 21.01 8.91 1.07
N ARG A 177 20.26 8.42 2.07
CA ARG A 177 19.50 9.24 3.02
C ARG A 177 20.40 10.12 3.90
N THR A 178 21.53 9.57 4.37
CA THR A 178 22.47 10.32 5.22
C THR A 178 23.26 11.39 4.47
N GLN A 179 23.47 11.21 3.17
CA GLN A 179 24.25 12.12 2.34
C GLN A 179 23.40 13.16 1.58
N GLN A 180 22.06 13.05 1.60
CA GLN A 180 21.19 14.08 1.02
C GLN A 180 21.21 15.37 1.87
N PRO A 181 21.60 16.52 1.31
CA PRO A 181 21.58 17.79 2.03
C PRO A 181 20.12 18.22 2.26
N GLY A 182 19.62 17.99 3.48
CA GLY A 182 18.26 18.36 3.89
C GLY A 182 17.78 17.66 5.16
N ALA A 183 18.24 16.42 5.44
CA ALA A 183 17.81 15.68 6.62
C ALA A 183 18.42 16.19 7.95
N ALA A 184 19.54 16.91 7.89
CA ALA A 184 20.19 17.52 9.06
C ALA A 184 19.74 18.97 9.33
N ALA A 185 19.08 19.64 8.37
CA ALA A 185 18.68 21.03 8.50
C ALA A 185 17.35 21.23 9.28
N GLY A 186 16.55 20.17 9.46
CA GLY A 186 15.26 20.23 10.16
C GLY A 186 15.31 19.90 11.66
N ARG A 187 16.48 19.74 12.27
CA ARG A 187 16.63 19.38 13.70
C ARG A 187 17.27 20.47 14.57
N ARG A 188 17.33 21.70 14.03
CA ARG A 188 17.71 22.92 14.76
C ARG A 188 16.81 24.07 14.27
N ALA A 189 15.60 24.12 14.80
CA ALA A 189 14.79 25.33 14.91
C ALA A 189 13.91 25.16 16.15
#